data_AF-A0A967BW66-F1
#
_entry.id   AF-A0A967BW66-F1
#
_cell.length_a   1.000
_cell.length_b   1.000
_cell.length_c   1.000
_cell.angle_alpha   90.00
_cell.angle_beta   90.00
_cell.angle_gamma   90.00
#
_symmetry.space_group_name_H-M   'P 1'
#
loop_
_entity.id
_entity.type
_entity.pdbx_description
1 polymer ?
#
loop_
_entity_poly.entity_id
_entity_poly.type
_entity_poly.pdbx_seq_one_letter_code
_entity_poly.pdbx_strand_id
1 'polypeptide(L)'
;MISLRKILFSVFCAVASLLTVVVILGLLQYRFTNQFDTIIYQGEKILFRFTTLHEQMTHSMLAENWSEVDKAADKVESLNSELTRLLENNQVPDEYKLALINQVDLHGIALLARRVATDPDNRRANALQLNSQLRQLADNLMQFDRVLSTRMRTRLVRFQGLAIGALTLIIAGVSLLIILLYQKALMPLILLSQHLQKPNQVEPLSIDPRSCKEIADLTGHINTMIAAGRTASANYDQSSGRYFFAPRELNKLSNYLNGIINYTQLLIDEGEQNNADEESLEILKKVQQSGELMGSILQNKQGGTQGDDQSNRREQ
;
A
#
# COMPACT_ATOMS: atom_id res chain seq x y z
N MET A 1 18.91 -4.95 -11.36
CA MET A 1 17.64 -4.18 -11.43
C MET A 1 16.50 -5.08 -10.98
N ILE A 2 15.72 -4.67 -9.98
CA ILE A 2 14.62 -5.45 -9.42
C ILE A 2 13.40 -5.28 -10.33
N SER A 3 12.68 -6.37 -10.57
CA SER A 3 11.46 -6.39 -11.37
C SER A 3 10.32 -5.69 -10.60
N LEU A 4 9.60 -4.78 -11.27
CA LEU A 4 8.39 -4.09 -10.86
C LEU A 4 7.35 -5.10 -10.34
N ARG A 5 7.20 -6.24 -11.02
CA ARG A 5 6.31 -7.32 -10.59
C ARG A 5 6.75 -7.92 -9.25
N LYS A 6 8.06 -8.06 -9.02
CA LYS A 6 8.61 -8.51 -7.73
C LYS A 6 8.45 -7.45 -6.63
N ILE A 7 8.59 -6.16 -6.95
CA ILE A 7 8.37 -5.06 -6.00
C ILE A 7 6.90 -4.97 -5.62
N LEU A 8 5.98 -4.98 -6.59
CA LEU A 8 4.54 -4.98 -6.34
C LEU A 8 4.10 -6.21 -5.56
N PHE A 9 4.58 -7.40 -5.93
CA PHE A 9 4.28 -8.63 -5.19
C PHE A 9 4.85 -8.60 -3.77
N SER A 10 6.07 -8.08 -3.59
CA SER A 10 6.69 -7.92 -2.26
C SER A 10 5.92 -6.92 -1.40
N VAL A 11 5.48 -5.80 -1.96
CA VAL A 11 4.66 -4.80 -1.26
C VAL A 11 3.30 -5.40 -0.91
N PHE A 12 2.67 -6.13 -1.83
CA PHE A 12 1.39 -6.81 -1.60
C PHE A 12 1.50 -7.86 -0.49
N CYS A 13 2.51 -8.73 -0.53
CA CYS A 13 2.77 -9.71 0.53
C CYS A 13 3.07 -9.02 1.87
N ALA A 14 3.86 -7.94 1.88
CA ALA A 14 4.15 -7.20 3.09
C ALA A 14 2.88 -6.59 3.70
N VAL A 15 2.04 -5.94 2.90
CA VAL A 15 0.75 -5.39 3.35
C VAL A 15 -0.18 -6.49 3.86
N ALA A 16 -0.30 -7.62 3.14
CA ALA A 16 -1.14 -8.74 3.56
C ALA A 16 -0.67 -9.38 4.87
N SER A 17 0.64 -9.59 5.02
CA SER A 17 1.24 -10.08 6.27
C SER A 17 0.93 -9.14 7.44
N LEU A 18 1.04 -7.85 7.17
CA LEU A 18 0.89 -6.80 8.17
C LEU A 18 -0.57 -6.64 8.61
N LEU A 19 -1.52 -6.75 7.67
CA LEU A 19 -2.96 -6.88 7.95
C LEU A 19 -3.30 -8.13 8.77
N THR A 20 -2.68 -9.27 8.46
CA THR A 20 -2.88 -10.52 9.20
C THR A 20 -2.43 -10.36 10.65
N VAL A 21 -1.30 -9.70 10.88
CA VAL A 21 -0.80 -9.39 12.22
C VAL A 21 -1.78 -8.49 12.99
N VAL A 22 -2.40 -7.47 12.35
CA VAL A 22 -3.45 -6.64 12.98
C VAL A 22 -4.61 -7.50 13.45
N VAL A 23 -5.12 -8.38 12.59
CA VAL A 23 -6.28 -9.22 12.92
C VAL A 23 -5.95 -10.15 14.09
N ILE A 24 -4.77 -10.77 14.09
CA ILE A 24 -4.32 -11.64 15.18
C ILE A 24 -4.18 -10.85 16.49
N LEU A 25 -3.55 -9.68 16.45
CA LEU A 25 -3.41 -8.81 17.63
C LEU A 25 -4.76 -8.33 18.16
N GLY A 26 -5.69 -7.96 17.27
CA GLY A 26 -7.05 -7.57 17.65
C GLY A 26 -7.84 -8.72 18.28
N LEU A 27 -7.74 -9.93 17.74
CA LEU A 27 -8.36 -11.12 18.31
C LEU A 27 -7.75 -11.50 19.68
N LEU A 28 -6.42 -11.39 19.81
CA LEU A 28 -5.75 -11.59 21.10
C LEU A 28 -6.23 -10.56 22.12
N GLN A 29 -6.25 -9.28 21.76
CA GLN A 29 -6.73 -8.21 22.62
C GLN A 29 -8.18 -8.46 23.07
N TYR A 30 -9.07 -8.80 22.14
CA TYR A 30 -10.48 -9.09 22.45
C TYR A 30 -10.63 -10.29 23.39
N ARG A 31 -9.93 -11.40 23.10
CA ARG A 31 -9.97 -12.60 23.93
C ARG A 31 -9.49 -12.32 25.35
N PHE A 32 -8.39 -11.59 25.50
CA PHE A 32 -7.84 -11.27 26.81
C PHE A 32 -8.72 -10.31 27.60
N THR A 33 -9.24 -9.24 26.99
CA THR A 33 -10.17 -8.33 27.66
C THR A 33 -11.37 -9.08 28.22
N ASN A 34 -12.01 -9.92 27.40
CA ASN A 34 -13.18 -10.67 27.84
C ASN A 34 -12.84 -11.68 28.96
N GLN A 35 -11.67 -12.34 28.87
CA GLN A 35 -11.23 -13.26 29.92
C GLN A 35 -10.99 -12.54 31.25
N PHE A 36 -10.37 -11.35 31.25
CA PHE A 36 -10.13 -10.62 32.49
C PHE A 36 -11.41 -10.08 33.13
N ASP A 37 -12.36 -9.60 32.34
CA ASP A 37 -13.66 -9.14 32.85
C ASP A 37 -14.41 -10.28 33.56
N THR A 38 -14.37 -11.50 33.00
CA THR A 38 -15.01 -12.65 33.63
C THR A 38 -14.38 -13.03 34.98
N ILE A 39 -13.05 -12.93 35.11
CA ILE A 39 -12.35 -13.25 36.36
C ILE A 39 -12.65 -12.21 37.43
N ILE A 40 -12.63 -10.92 37.07
CA ILE A 40 -12.94 -9.81 37.98
C ILE A 40 -14.37 -9.96 38.50
N TYR A 41 -15.34 -10.19 37.61
CA TYR A 41 -16.74 -10.37 37.99
C TYR A 41 -16.94 -11.57 38.94
N GLN A 42 -16.25 -12.69 38.69
CA GLN A 42 -16.33 -13.86 39.57
C GLN A 42 -15.67 -13.60 40.94
N GLY A 43 -14.52 -12.90 40.97
CA GLY A 43 -13.86 -12.49 42.21
C GLY A 43 -14.73 -11.57 43.06
N GLU A 44 -15.31 -10.54 42.45
CA GLU A 44 -16.23 -9.60 43.10
C GLU A 44 -17.47 -10.30 43.65
N LYS A 45 -18.03 -11.26 42.89
CA LYS A 45 -19.18 -12.06 43.34
C LYS A 45 -18.85 -12.91 44.56
N ILE A 46 -17.67 -13.53 44.62
CA ILE A 46 -17.23 -14.32 45.78
C ILE A 46 -17.01 -13.41 46.99
N LEU A 47 -16.36 -12.25 46.80
CA LEU A 47 -16.15 -11.27 47.86
C LEU A 47 -17.47 -10.75 48.44
N PHE A 48 -18.45 -10.45 47.58
CA PHE A 48 -19.77 -10.00 48.00
C PHE A 48 -20.51 -11.07 48.81
N ARG A 49 -20.50 -12.33 48.34
CA ARG A 49 -21.10 -13.45 49.08
C ARG A 49 -20.43 -13.67 50.42
N PHE A 50 -19.10 -13.63 50.47
CA PHE A 50 -18.36 -13.76 51.70
C PHE A 50 -18.67 -12.63 52.69
N THR A 51 -18.69 -11.37 52.23
CA THR A 51 -19.02 -10.22 53.08
C THR A 51 -20.44 -10.32 53.65
N THR A 52 -21.40 -10.79 52.84
CA THR A 52 -22.78 -11.03 53.30
C THR A 52 -22.85 -12.15 54.34
N LEU A 53 -22.09 -13.24 54.15
CA LEU A 53 -22.01 -14.34 55.10
C LEU A 53 -21.34 -13.93 56.41
N HIS A 54 -20.26 -13.16 56.33
CA HIS A 54 -19.57 -12.62 57.48
C HIS A 54 -20.51 -11.75 58.33
N GLU A 55 -21.28 -10.87 57.70
CA GLU A 55 -22.26 -10.03 58.39
C GLU A 55 -23.39 -10.86 59.01
N GLN A 56 -23.93 -11.83 58.26
CA GLN A 56 -24.97 -12.75 58.77
C GLN A 56 -24.45 -13.55 59.98
N MET A 57 -23.23 -14.10 59.90
CA MET A 57 -22.63 -14.86 61.00
C MET A 57 -22.36 -13.98 62.22
N THR A 58 -21.83 -12.78 62.02
CA THR A 58 -21.57 -11.83 63.10
C THR A 58 -22.87 -11.42 63.80
N HIS A 59 -23.92 -11.10 63.03
CA HIS A 59 -25.22 -10.77 63.57
C HIS A 59 -25.84 -11.95 64.33
N SER A 60 -25.78 -13.18 63.80
CA SER A 60 -26.30 -14.38 64.46
C SER A 60 -25.52 -14.75 65.73
N MET A 61 -24.21 -14.51 65.77
CA MET A 61 -23.41 -14.67 66.99
C MET A 61 -23.77 -13.64 68.06
N LEU A 62 -23.98 -12.36 67.68
CA LEU A 62 -24.38 -11.30 68.60
C LEU A 62 -25.81 -11.48 69.13
N ALA A 63 -26.71 -12.00 68.31
CA ALA A 63 -28.10 -12.33 68.68
C ALA A 63 -28.23 -13.67 69.43
N GLU A 64 -27.12 -14.35 69.74
CA GLU A 64 -27.07 -15.69 70.34
C GLU A 64 -27.90 -16.76 69.59
N ASN A 65 -28.11 -16.57 68.28
CA ASN A 65 -28.88 -17.49 67.43
C ASN A 65 -27.94 -18.52 66.76
N TRP A 66 -27.51 -19.49 67.55
CA TRP A 66 -26.50 -20.49 67.17
C TRP A 66 -26.96 -21.46 66.06
N SER A 67 -28.27 -21.64 65.90
CA SER A 67 -28.85 -22.42 64.79
C SER A 67 -28.58 -21.77 63.43
N GLU A 68 -28.60 -20.44 63.36
CA GLU A 68 -28.26 -19.69 62.14
C GLU A 68 -26.75 -19.65 61.89
N VAL A 69 -25.91 -19.77 62.94
CA VAL A 69 -24.45 -19.91 62.79
C VAL A 69 -24.09 -21.27 62.19
N ASP A 70 -24.77 -22.34 62.60
CA ASP A 70 -24.60 -23.69 62.04
C ASP A 70 -25.02 -23.74 60.55
N LYS A 71 -26.18 -23.17 60.21
CA LYS A 71 -26.61 -23.05 58.79
C LYS A 71 -25.68 -22.19 57.95
N ALA A 72 -25.03 -21.18 58.55
CA ALA A 72 -24.05 -20.36 57.84
C ALA A 72 -22.74 -21.12 57.59
N ALA A 73 -22.40 -22.11 58.41
CA ALA A 73 -21.24 -22.98 58.19
C ALA A 73 -21.37 -23.75 56.85
N ASP A 74 -22.56 -24.29 56.55
CA ASP A 74 -22.82 -24.96 55.27
C ASP A 74 -22.62 -24.02 54.06
N LYS A 75 -22.96 -22.73 54.22
CA LYS A 75 -22.74 -21.71 53.18
C LYS A 75 -21.26 -21.35 53.02
N VAL A 76 -20.48 -21.34 54.11
CA VAL A 76 -19.02 -21.16 54.06
C VAL A 76 -18.35 -22.34 53.34
N GLU A 77 -18.81 -23.57 53.58
CA GLU A 77 -18.34 -24.77 52.88
C GLU A 77 -18.64 -24.71 51.37
N SER A 78 -19.85 -24.27 51.00
CA SER A 78 -20.21 -24.03 49.59
C SER A 78 -19.31 -22.98 48.94
N LEU A 79 -19.02 -21.88 49.65
CA LEU A 79 -18.16 -20.81 49.17
C LEU A 79 -16.70 -21.28 49.00
N ASN A 80 -16.23 -22.17 49.88
CA ASN A 80 -14.93 -22.82 49.73
C ASN A 80 -14.84 -23.63 48.42
N SER A 81 -15.88 -24.39 48.09
CA SER A 81 -15.90 -25.15 46.84
C SER A 81 -15.90 -24.24 45.60
N GLU A 82 -16.61 -23.11 45.65
CA GLU A 82 -16.65 -22.12 44.58
C GLU A 82 -15.29 -21.42 44.42
N LEU A 83 -14.65 -21.05 45.53
CA LEU A 83 -13.33 -20.44 45.54
C LEU A 83 -12.27 -21.40 45.02
N THR A 84 -12.32 -22.67 45.44
CA THR A 84 -11.40 -23.72 44.98
C THR A 84 -11.55 -23.95 43.48
N ARG A 85 -12.78 -24.01 42.95
CA ARG A 85 -13.02 -24.09 41.50
C ARG A 85 -12.50 -22.88 40.73
N LEU A 86 -12.62 -21.68 41.31
CA LEU A 86 -12.07 -20.47 40.70
C LEU A 86 -10.53 -20.49 40.70
N LEU A 87 -9.92 -20.97 41.78
CA LEU A 87 -8.46 -21.14 41.90
C LEU A 87 -7.92 -22.25 40.99
N GLU A 88 -8.65 -23.33 40.79
CA GLU A 88 -8.28 -24.41 39.86
C GLU A 88 -8.39 -23.99 38.39
N ASN A 89 -9.18 -22.96 38.09
CA ASN A 89 -9.29 -22.44 36.74
C ASN A 89 -7.91 -21.95 36.25
N ASN A 90 -7.48 -22.44 35.09
CA ASN A 90 -6.21 -22.10 34.43
C ASN A 90 -6.11 -20.61 34.06
N GLN A 91 -7.20 -19.86 34.20
CA GLN A 91 -7.29 -18.44 33.91
C GLN A 91 -6.83 -17.55 35.07
N VAL A 92 -6.79 -18.07 36.30
CA VAL A 92 -6.21 -17.35 37.45
C VAL A 92 -4.69 -17.54 37.43
N PRO A 93 -3.87 -16.47 37.46
CA PRO A 93 -2.42 -16.66 37.36
C PRO A 93 -1.86 -17.37 38.61
N ASP A 94 -0.86 -18.23 38.43
CA ASP A 94 -0.36 -19.14 39.48
C ASP A 94 0.20 -18.41 40.71
N GLU A 95 0.74 -17.21 40.53
CA GLU A 95 1.19 -16.32 41.61
C GLU A 95 0.07 -16.03 42.64
N TYR A 96 -1.19 -15.99 42.20
CA TYR A 96 -2.34 -15.69 43.03
C TYR A 96 -2.92 -16.93 43.69
N LYS A 97 -2.81 -18.09 43.01
CA LYS A 97 -3.19 -19.38 43.59
C LYS A 97 -2.36 -19.65 44.84
N LEU A 98 -1.06 -19.41 44.77
CA LEU A 98 -0.13 -19.66 45.88
C LEU A 98 -0.38 -18.76 47.10
N ALA A 99 -0.79 -17.51 46.88
CA ALA A 99 -1.06 -16.57 47.96
C ALA A 99 -2.39 -16.89 48.67
N LEU A 100 -3.42 -17.27 47.91
CA LEU A 100 -4.75 -17.54 48.46
C LEU A 100 -4.85 -18.92 49.12
N ILE A 101 -4.26 -19.96 48.51
CA ILE A 101 -4.29 -21.34 49.03
C ILE A 101 -3.62 -21.44 50.42
N ASN A 102 -2.59 -20.63 50.68
CA ASN A 102 -1.87 -20.67 51.96
C ASN A 102 -2.50 -19.82 53.07
N GLN A 103 -3.45 -18.91 52.75
CA GLN A 103 -3.99 -17.93 53.71
C GLN A 103 -5.49 -18.06 53.97
N VAL A 104 -6.19 -18.89 53.20
CA VAL A 104 -7.65 -19.00 53.24
C VAL A 104 -8.06 -20.40 53.70
N ASP A 105 -8.28 -20.57 55.00
CA ASP A 105 -8.81 -21.80 55.59
C ASP A 105 -10.32 -21.68 55.86
N LEU A 106 -11.11 -21.64 54.78
CA LEU A 106 -12.58 -21.61 54.88
C LEU A 106 -13.15 -22.88 55.53
N HIS A 107 -12.45 -24.01 55.40
CA HIS A 107 -12.85 -25.27 56.02
C HIS A 107 -12.69 -25.22 57.54
N GLY A 108 -11.57 -24.67 58.04
CA GLY A 108 -11.37 -24.43 59.47
C GLY A 108 -12.42 -23.50 60.08
N ILE A 109 -12.85 -22.47 59.34
CA ILE A 109 -13.92 -21.55 59.76
C ILE A 109 -15.28 -22.25 59.83
N ALA A 110 -15.61 -23.10 58.85
CA ALA A 110 -16.86 -23.89 58.88
C ALA A 110 -16.88 -24.85 60.09
N LEU A 111 -15.74 -25.48 60.39
CA LEU A 111 -15.61 -26.41 61.51
C LEU A 111 -15.70 -25.70 62.88
N LEU A 112 -15.14 -24.48 62.99
CA LEU A 112 -15.32 -23.63 64.17
C LEU A 112 -16.77 -23.16 64.33
N ALA A 113 -17.44 -22.76 63.25
CA ALA A 113 -18.85 -22.38 63.28
C ALA A 113 -19.75 -23.51 63.78
N ARG A 114 -19.48 -24.74 63.34
CA ARG A 114 -20.18 -25.94 63.81
C ARG A 114 -19.90 -26.26 65.27
N ARG A 115 -18.66 -26.05 65.71
CA ARG A 115 -18.24 -26.21 67.12
C ARG A 115 -18.89 -25.17 68.04
N VAL A 116 -19.06 -23.93 67.58
CA VAL A 116 -19.80 -22.88 68.32
C VAL A 116 -21.26 -23.29 68.56
N ALA A 117 -21.89 -23.97 67.61
CA ALA A 117 -23.27 -24.43 67.76
C ALA A 117 -23.40 -25.64 68.72
N THR A 118 -22.45 -26.58 68.66
CA THR A 118 -22.51 -27.88 69.37
C THR A 118 -21.90 -27.88 70.77
N ASP A 119 -20.97 -26.98 71.11
CA ASP A 119 -20.29 -26.95 72.42
C ASP A 119 -20.82 -25.80 73.31
N PRO A 120 -21.78 -26.06 74.22
CA PRO A 120 -22.42 -25.03 75.06
C PRO A 120 -21.50 -24.37 76.10
N ASP A 121 -20.46 -25.06 76.58
CA ASP A 121 -19.62 -24.57 77.68
C ASP A 121 -18.59 -23.53 77.21
N ASN A 122 -18.15 -23.61 75.94
CA ASN A 122 -17.16 -22.70 75.34
C ASN A 122 -17.71 -21.81 74.22
N ARG A 123 -19.03 -21.65 74.09
CA ARG A 123 -19.67 -20.90 72.97
C ARG A 123 -19.08 -19.51 72.74
N ARG A 124 -18.94 -18.71 73.82
CA ARG A 124 -18.44 -17.33 73.70
C ARG A 124 -16.98 -17.28 73.28
N ALA A 125 -16.14 -18.16 73.81
CA ALA A 125 -14.74 -18.25 73.44
C ALA A 125 -14.58 -18.67 71.97
N ASN A 126 -15.33 -19.70 71.56
CA ASN A 126 -15.33 -20.21 70.19
C ASN A 126 -15.92 -19.17 69.19
N ALA A 127 -16.95 -18.42 69.58
CA ALA A 127 -17.56 -17.37 68.75
C ALA A 127 -16.61 -16.18 68.54
N LEU A 128 -15.85 -15.78 69.57
CA LEU A 128 -14.81 -14.76 69.45
C LEU A 128 -13.68 -15.21 68.52
N GLN A 129 -13.27 -16.48 68.62
CA GLN A 129 -12.26 -17.06 67.72
C GLN A 129 -12.77 -17.17 66.28
N LEU A 130 -14.04 -17.51 66.08
CA LEU A 130 -14.67 -17.54 64.76
C LEU A 130 -14.74 -16.15 64.14
N ASN A 131 -15.12 -15.13 64.91
CA ASN A 131 -15.18 -13.74 64.44
C ASN A 131 -13.79 -13.23 64.04
N SER A 132 -12.75 -13.49 64.84
CA SER A 132 -11.39 -13.06 64.51
C SER A 132 -10.87 -13.72 63.22
N GLN A 133 -11.12 -15.02 63.03
CA GLN A 133 -10.74 -15.71 61.80
C GLN A 133 -11.54 -15.27 60.58
N LEU A 134 -12.85 -15.02 60.73
CA LEU A 134 -13.67 -14.48 59.65
C LEU A 134 -13.19 -13.09 59.23
N ARG A 135 -12.81 -12.24 60.19
CA ARG A 135 -12.28 -10.91 59.91
C ARG A 135 -10.92 -10.96 59.20
N GLN A 136 -10.02 -11.83 59.66
CA GLN A 136 -8.73 -12.04 58.99
C GLN A 136 -8.92 -12.56 57.55
N LEU A 137 -9.89 -13.46 57.34
CA LEU A 137 -10.23 -13.92 56.00
C LEU A 137 -10.83 -12.80 55.14
N ALA A 138 -11.68 -11.94 55.71
CA ALA A 138 -12.25 -10.78 55.02
C ALA A 138 -11.16 -9.84 54.50
N ASP A 139 -10.20 -9.52 55.37
CA ASP A 139 -9.07 -8.65 55.04
C ASP A 139 -8.21 -9.27 53.93
N ASN A 140 -7.93 -10.58 54.01
CA ASN A 140 -7.20 -11.31 52.98
C ASN A 140 -7.94 -11.35 51.63
N LEU A 141 -9.26 -11.56 51.64
CA LEU A 141 -10.08 -11.58 50.43
C LEU A 141 -10.18 -10.20 49.77
N MET A 142 -10.32 -9.13 50.56
CA MET A 142 -10.32 -7.75 50.07
C MET A 142 -8.95 -7.37 49.49
N GLN A 143 -7.86 -7.77 50.15
CA GLN A 143 -6.52 -7.54 49.63
C GLN A 143 -6.30 -8.30 48.32
N PHE A 144 -6.80 -9.53 48.23
CA PHE A 144 -6.80 -10.31 47.00
C PHE A 144 -7.53 -9.59 45.87
N ASP A 145 -8.78 -9.16 46.08
CA ASP A 145 -9.58 -8.46 45.06
C ASP A 145 -8.89 -7.16 44.59
N ARG A 146 -8.38 -6.37 45.54
CA ARG A 146 -7.68 -5.12 45.22
C ARG A 146 -6.42 -5.35 44.41
N VAL A 147 -5.60 -6.34 44.79
CA VAL A 147 -4.36 -6.67 44.07
C VAL A 147 -4.66 -7.28 42.71
N LEU A 148 -5.68 -8.13 42.62
CA LEU A 148 -6.18 -8.71 41.37
C LEU A 148 -6.63 -7.62 40.41
N SER A 149 -7.58 -6.78 40.83
CA SER A 149 -8.09 -5.65 40.04
C SER A 149 -6.98 -4.71 39.58
N THR A 150 -6.06 -4.34 40.50
CA THR A 150 -4.95 -3.43 40.18
C THR A 150 -3.98 -4.03 39.15
N ARG A 151 -3.57 -5.29 39.34
CA ARG A 151 -2.62 -5.94 38.42
C ARG A 151 -3.27 -6.28 37.08
N MET A 152 -4.55 -6.67 37.06
CA MET A 152 -5.29 -6.93 35.83
C MET A 152 -5.49 -5.65 35.02
N ARG A 153 -5.88 -4.54 35.65
CA ARG A 153 -5.96 -3.22 35.00
C ARG A 153 -4.60 -2.80 34.44
N THR A 154 -3.53 -3.02 35.19
CA THR A 154 -2.16 -2.70 34.75
C THR A 154 -1.73 -3.55 33.55
N ARG A 155 -2.02 -4.87 33.54
CA ARG A 155 -1.75 -5.73 32.38
C ARG A 155 -2.57 -5.29 31.17
N LEU A 156 -3.84 -4.98 31.35
CA LEU A 156 -4.73 -4.53 30.26
C LEU A 156 -4.23 -3.23 29.62
N VAL A 157 -3.79 -2.26 30.43
CA VAL A 157 -3.16 -1.02 29.95
C VAL A 157 -1.84 -1.30 29.22
N ARG A 158 -0.98 -2.19 29.74
CA ARG A 158 0.26 -2.59 29.06
C ARG A 158 0.00 -3.25 27.70
N PHE A 159 -1.04 -4.09 27.61
CA PHE A 159 -1.45 -4.72 26.35
C PHE A 159 -2.02 -3.72 25.34
N GLN A 160 -2.83 -2.76 25.80
CA GLN A 160 -3.28 -1.64 24.95
C GLN A 160 -2.09 -0.82 24.44
N GLY A 161 -1.08 -0.56 25.28
CA GLY A 161 0.16 0.07 24.87
C GLY A 161 0.92 -0.73 23.80
N LEU A 162 0.98 -2.05 23.92
CA LEU A 162 1.56 -2.94 22.91
C LEU A 162 0.78 -2.88 21.58
N ALA A 163 -0.56 -2.90 21.63
CA ALA A 163 -1.42 -2.81 20.45
C ALA A 163 -1.24 -1.46 19.73
N ILE A 164 -1.18 -0.36 20.47
CA ILE A 164 -0.89 0.97 19.93
C ILE A 164 0.49 0.99 19.27
N GLY A 165 1.51 0.46 19.95
CA GLY A 165 2.87 0.38 19.40
C GLY A 165 2.95 -0.44 18.12
N ALA A 166 2.25 -1.58 18.07
CA ALA A 166 2.14 -2.41 16.88
C ALA A 166 1.46 -1.66 15.73
N LEU A 167 0.33 -0.97 15.99
CA LEU A 167 -0.34 -0.13 14.99
C LEU A 167 0.57 0.98 14.46
N THR A 168 1.35 1.64 15.31
CA THR A 168 2.31 2.67 14.88
C THR A 168 3.40 2.09 13.97
N LEU A 169 3.96 0.92 14.33
CA LEU A 169 4.97 0.24 13.51
C LEU A 169 4.42 -0.17 12.15
N ILE A 170 3.17 -0.61 12.14
CA ILE A 170 2.39 -0.96 10.95
C ILE A 170 2.23 0.25 10.02
N ILE A 171 1.77 1.38 10.55
CA ILE A 171 1.61 2.62 9.79
C ILE A 171 2.96 3.09 9.24
N ALA A 172 4.02 3.02 10.04
CA ALA A 172 5.38 3.36 9.60
C ALA A 172 5.85 2.44 8.47
N GLY A 173 5.59 1.14 8.57
CA GLY A 173 5.92 0.14 7.54
C GLY A 173 5.17 0.39 6.23
N VAL A 174 3.86 0.63 6.29
CA VAL A 174 3.04 0.96 5.12
C VAL A 174 3.51 2.28 4.49
N SER A 175 3.78 3.30 5.30
CA SER A 175 4.31 4.59 4.83
C SER A 175 5.64 4.42 4.10
N LEU A 176 6.55 3.61 4.64
CA LEU A 176 7.84 3.32 4.02
C LEU A 176 7.68 2.53 2.71
N LEU A 177 6.77 1.56 2.64
CA LEU A 177 6.45 0.83 1.40
C LEU A 177 5.89 1.76 0.32
N ILE A 178 5.01 2.69 0.69
CA ILE A 178 4.47 3.70 -0.24
C ILE A 178 5.59 4.59 -0.77
N ILE A 179 6.50 5.07 0.10
CA ILE A 179 7.65 5.88 -0.31
C ILE A 179 8.55 5.10 -1.27
N LEU A 180 8.83 3.82 -1.01
CA LEU A 180 9.62 2.97 -1.89
C LEU A 180 8.95 2.79 -3.26
N LEU A 181 7.65 2.56 -3.29
CA LEU A 181 6.88 2.41 -4.53
C LEU A 181 6.87 3.71 -5.33
N TYR A 182 6.69 4.85 -4.66
CA TYR A 182 6.77 6.17 -5.27
C TYR A 182 8.15 6.42 -5.90
N GLN A 183 9.24 6.17 -5.17
CA GLN A 183 10.60 6.42 -5.66
C GLN A 183 11.03 5.46 -6.77
N LYS A 184 10.64 4.19 -6.71
CA LYS A 184 11.17 3.15 -7.63
C LYS A 184 10.31 2.93 -8.87
N ALA A 185 9.01 3.22 -8.80
CA ALA A 185 8.07 2.95 -9.89
C ALA A 185 7.41 4.22 -10.43
N LEU A 186 6.89 5.07 -9.56
CA LEU A 186 5.98 6.15 -9.96
C LEU A 186 6.72 7.37 -10.51
N MET A 187 7.80 7.80 -9.85
CA MET A 187 8.67 8.89 -10.30
C MET A 187 9.32 8.63 -11.67
N PRO A 188 10.00 7.49 -11.93
CA PRO A 188 10.61 7.25 -13.23
C PRO A 188 9.59 7.09 -14.36
N LEU A 189 8.37 6.60 -14.06
CA LEU A 189 7.30 6.48 -15.04
C LEU A 189 6.69 7.85 -15.41
N ILE A 190 6.55 8.76 -14.44
CA ILE A 190 6.16 10.16 -14.70
C ILE A 190 7.25 10.86 -15.53
N LEU A 191 8.52 10.70 -15.17
CA LEU A 191 9.62 11.29 -15.94
C LEU A 191 9.62 10.77 -17.38
N LEU A 192 9.45 9.45 -17.60
CA LEU A 192 9.38 8.88 -18.94
C LEU A 192 8.22 9.45 -19.77
N SER A 193 7.03 9.60 -19.16
CA SER A 193 5.87 10.23 -19.80
C SER A 193 6.12 11.69 -20.18
N GLN A 194 6.72 12.47 -19.29
CA GLN A 194 7.07 13.87 -19.55
C GLN A 194 8.11 14.03 -20.67
N HIS A 195 9.07 13.12 -20.77
CA HIS A 195 10.06 13.16 -21.86
C HIS A 195 9.43 12.76 -23.21
N LEU A 196 8.51 11.79 -23.21
CA LEU A 196 7.74 11.40 -24.41
C LEU A 196 6.79 12.50 -24.92
N GLN A 197 6.31 13.39 -24.04
CA GLN A 197 5.44 14.51 -24.43
C GLN A 197 6.17 15.68 -25.08
N LYS A 198 7.51 15.71 -25.06
CA LYS A 198 8.28 16.78 -25.72
C LYS A 198 8.39 16.48 -27.23
N PRO A 199 7.74 17.27 -28.11
CA PRO A 199 7.87 17.09 -29.55
C PRO A 199 9.31 17.43 -29.96
N ASN A 200 9.94 16.57 -30.77
CA ASN A 200 11.34 16.66 -31.27
C ASN A 200 12.48 16.21 -30.35
N GLN A 201 12.33 15.18 -29.50
CA GLN A 201 13.51 14.52 -28.93
C GLN A 201 14.16 13.54 -29.91
N VAL A 202 15.31 13.94 -30.46
CA VAL A 202 16.19 13.16 -31.37
C VAL A 202 17.28 12.39 -30.58
N GLU A 203 17.36 12.61 -29.27
CA GLU A 203 18.37 12.03 -28.38
C GLU A 203 17.80 10.85 -27.57
N PRO A 204 18.59 9.77 -27.37
CA PRO A 204 18.16 8.62 -26.60
C PRO A 204 17.92 9.01 -25.14
N LEU A 205 16.80 8.54 -24.58
CA LEU A 205 16.42 8.77 -23.19
C LEU A 205 17.47 8.14 -22.26
N SER A 206 17.97 8.94 -21.33
CA SER A 206 18.84 8.47 -20.24
C SER A 206 18.07 7.50 -19.34
N ILE A 207 18.55 6.26 -19.23
CA ILE A 207 17.97 5.28 -18.32
C ILE A 207 18.29 5.72 -16.89
N ASP A 208 17.28 6.16 -16.13
CA ASP A 208 17.46 6.50 -14.72
C ASP A 208 17.93 5.24 -13.95
N PRO A 209 19.11 5.26 -13.31
CA PRO A 209 19.67 4.12 -12.59
C PRO A 209 18.81 3.64 -11.41
N ARG A 210 17.80 4.41 -10.99
CA ARG A 210 16.87 4.02 -9.92
C ARG A 210 15.62 3.29 -10.40
N SER A 211 15.40 3.20 -11.72
CA SER A 211 14.22 2.61 -12.33
C SER A 211 14.14 1.08 -12.18
N CYS A 212 12.91 0.58 -12.08
CA CYS A 212 12.64 -0.87 -12.15
C CYS A 212 13.05 -1.45 -13.50
N LYS A 213 13.37 -2.75 -13.54
CA LYS A 213 13.85 -3.44 -14.75
C LYS A 213 12.91 -3.24 -15.95
N GLU A 214 11.60 -3.27 -15.73
CA GLU A 214 10.56 -3.12 -16.75
C GLU A 214 10.44 -1.70 -17.25
N ILE A 215 10.69 -0.70 -16.41
CA ILE A 215 10.73 0.70 -16.85
C ILE A 215 12.00 0.93 -17.66
N ALA A 216 13.14 0.38 -17.24
CA ALA A 216 14.38 0.44 -18.01
C ALA A 216 14.28 -0.30 -19.36
N ASP A 217 13.58 -1.45 -19.38
CA ASP A 217 13.33 -2.23 -20.58
C ASP A 217 12.34 -1.52 -21.52
N LEU A 218 11.31 -0.87 -20.98
CA LEU A 218 10.41 -0.01 -21.74
C LEU A 218 11.14 1.21 -22.32
N THR A 219 12.00 1.88 -21.53
CA THR A 219 12.86 2.96 -22.02
C THR A 219 13.82 2.45 -23.11
N GLY A 220 14.33 1.22 -22.98
CA GLY A 220 15.11 0.54 -24.01
C GLY A 220 14.33 0.38 -25.31
N HIS A 221 13.12 -0.18 -25.26
CA HIS A 221 12.25 -0.34 -26.43
C HIS A 221 11.87 1.01 -27.08
N ILE A 222 11.57 2.03 -26.27
CA ILE A 222 11.31 3.38 -26.75
C ILE A 222 12.55 3.95 -27.45
N ASN A 223 13.74 3.79 -26.87
CA ASN A 223 15.00 4.22 -27.49
C ASN A 223 15.27 3.49 -28.81
N THR A 224 14.94 2.19 -28.92
CA THR A 224 15.04 1.47 -30.20
C THR A 224 14.06 2.01 -31.24
N MET A 225 12.85 2.41 -30.85
CA MET A 225 11.88 3.04 -31.75
C MET A 225 12.29 4.45 -32.17
N ILE A 226 12.85 5.26 -31.26
CA ILE A 226 13.41 6.59 -31.57
C ILE A 226 14.59 6.43 -32.54
N ALA A 227 15.47 5.45 -32.33
CA ALA A 227 16.58 5.15 -33.23
C ALA A 227 16.09 4.65 -34.60
N ALA A 228 15.10 3.75 -34.64
CA ALA A 228 14.49 3.28 -35.88
C ALA A 228 13.81 4.41 -36.65
N GLY A 229 13.06 5.28 -35.97
CA GLY A 229 12.47 6.50 -36.53
C GLY A 229 13.52 7.45 -37.08
N ARG A 230 14.65 7.62 -36.39
CA ARG A 230 15.80 8.41 -36.89
C ARG A 230 16.40 7.82 -38.15
N THR A 231 16.59 6.50 -38.22
CA THR A 231 17.07 5.85 -39.46
C THR A 231 16.07 5.94 -40.61
N ALA A 232 14.77 5.85 -40.32
CA ALA A 232 13.72 6.02 -41.31
C ALA A 232 13.65 7.47 -41.81
N SER A 233 13.79 8.48 -40.93
CA SER A 233 13.85 9.89 -41.30
C SER A 233 15.14 10.27 -42.04
N ALA A 234 16.29 9.69 -41.68
CA ALA A 234 17.54 9.87 -42.43
C ALA A 234 17.48 9.25 -43.84
N ASN A 235 16.81 8.10 -43.96
CA ASN A 235 16.50 7.50 -45.26
C ASN A 235 15.44 8.31 -46.01
N TYR A 236 14.52 8.98 -45.31
CA TYR A 236 13.55 9.89 -45.90
C TYR A 236 14.21 11.17 -46.42
N ASP A 237 15.19 11.75 -45.72
CA ASP A 237 15.99 12.88 -46.22
C ASP A 237 16.87 12.49 -47.41
N GLN A 238 17.29 11.23 -47.50
CA GLN A 238 17.96 10.72 -48.71
C GLN A 238 16.97 10.41 -49.85
N SER A 239 15.67 10.22 -49.57
CA SER A 239 14.62 9.94 -50.55
C SER A 239 13.73 11.15 -50.92
N SER A 240 13.75 12.22 -50.13
CA SER A 240 13.08 13.49 -50.40
C SER A 240 13.86 14.34 -51.42
N GLY A 241 15.10 13.97 -51.72
CA GLY A 241 15.83 14.42 -52.92
C GLY A 241 15.38 13.77 -54.24
N ARG A 242 14.41 12.82 -54.21
CA ARG A 242 14.04 11.99 -55.38
C ARG A 242 13.02 12.62 -56.34
N TYR A 243 12.78 13.92 -56.24
CA TYR A 243 12.13 14.73 -57.29
C TYR A 243 13.04 15.85 -57.84
N PHE A 244 14.36 15.75 -57.62
CA PHE A 244 15.31 16.56 -58.37
C PHE A 244 15.91 15.71 -59.48
N PHE A 245 15.49 15.97 -60.73
CA PHE A 245 16.19 15.43 -61.90
C PHE A 245 17.68 15.77 -61.75
N ALA A 246 18.55 14.77 -61.88
CA ALA A 246 19.99 15.01 -61.88
C ALA A 246 20.33 16.06 -62.96
N PRO A 247 21.32 16.95 -62.76
CA PRO A 247 21.65 18.00 -63.73
C PRO A 247 21.87 17.48 -65.16
N ARG A 248 22.38 16.25 -65.30
CA ARG A 248 22.51 15.56 -66.60
C ARG A 248 21.17 15.20 -67.24
N GLU A 249 20.19 14.76 -66.46
CA GLU A 249 18.85 14.43 -66.94
C GLU A 249 18.05 15.70 -67.27
N LEU A 250 18.24 16.80 -66.52
CA LEU A 250 17.71 18.12 -66.88
C LEU A 250 18.27 18.63 -68.21
N ASN A 251 19.57 18.51 -68.43
CA ASN A 251 20.19 18.93 -69.69
C ASN A 251 19.72 18.06 -70.88
N LYS A 252 19.55 16.74 -70.68
CA LYS A 252 18.96 15.87 -71.71
C LYS A 252 17.51 16.27 -72.01
N LEU A 253 16.71 16.51 -70.98
CA LEU A 253 15.32 16.94 -71.12
C LEU A 253 15.21 18.28 -71.85
N SER A 254 16.07 19.24 -71.51
CA SER A 254 16.19 20.53 -72.22
C SER A 254 16.55 20.33 -73.69
N ASN A 255 17.50 19.44 -74.00
CA ASN A 255 17.85 19.14 -75.39
C ASN A 255 16.70 18.47 -76.15
N TYR A 256 15.95 17.56 -75.54
CA TYR A 256 14.77 16.96 -76.17
C TYR A 256 13.66 17.97 -76.39
N LEU A 257 13.41 18.87 -75.44
CA LEU A 257 12.42 19.95 -75.58
C LEU A 257 12.79 20.90 -76.71
N ASN A 258 14.06 21.32 -76.80
CA ASN A 258 14.53 22.14 -77.92
C ASN A 258 14.36 21.41 -79.26
N GLY A 259 14.61 20.10 -79.30
CA GLY A 259 14.32 19.27 -80.47
C GLY A 259 12.83 19.29 -80.85
N ILE A 260 11.94 19.08 -79.89
CA ILE A 260 10.48 19.11 -80.10
C ILE A 260 10.03 20.47 -80.63
N ILE A 261 10.49 21.58 -80.03
CA ILE A 261 10.16 22.94 -80.48
C ILE A 261 10.61 23.15 -81.93
N ASN A 262 11.84 22.77 -82.26
CA ASN A 262 12.38 22.95 -83.61
C ASN A 262 11.66 22.10 -84.67
N TYR A 263 11.39 20.83 -84.39
CA TYR A 263 10.64 19.98 -85.32
C TYR A 263 9.19 20.44 -85.47
N THR A 264 8.58 20.92 -84.40
CA THR A 264 7.21 21.47 -84.44
C THR A 264 7.18 22.74 -85.28
N GLN A 265 8.17 23.62 -85.17
CA GLN A 265 8.29 24.81 -86.03
C GLN A 265 8.45 24.42 -87.50
N LEU A 266 9.32 23.45 -87.81
CA LEU A 266 9.51 22.97 -89.18
C LEU A 266 8.20 22.43 -89.78
N LEU A 267 7.42 21.68 -88.98
CA LEU A 267 6.12 21.16 -89.39
C LEU A 267 5.05 22.25 -89.55
N ILE A 268 5.10 23.31 -88.75
CA ILE A 268 4.24 24.49 -88.93
C ILE A 268 4.60 25.18 -90.24
N ASP A 269 5.88 25.43 -90.49
CA ASP A 269 6.35 26.11 -91.70
C ASP A 269 5.99 25.30 -92.97
N GLU A 270 6.18 23.97 -92.93
CA GLU A 270 5.80 23.06 -94.02
C GLU A 270 4.28 22.96 -94.19
N GLY A 271 3.52 22.99 -93.09
CA GLY A 271 2.06 23.01 -93.11
C GLY A 271 1.48 24.31 -93.69
N GLU A 272 2.09 25.46 -93.37
CA GLU A 272 1.71 26.76 -93.93
C GLU A 272 2.07 26.84 -95.42
N GLN A 273 3.17 26.22 -95.86
CA GLN A 273 3.56 26.18 -97.27
C GLN A 273 2.71 25.23 -98.13
N ASN A 274 2.21 24.13 -97.55
CA ASN A 274 1.45 23.09 -98.26
C ASN A 274 -0.09 23.21 -98.10
N ASN A 275 -0.60 24.33 -97.56
CA ASN A 275 -2.03 24.52 -97.24
C ASN A 275 -2.60 23.36 -96.40
N ALA A 276 -1.89 22.96 -95.34
CA ALA A 276 -2.38 21.98 -94.39
C ALA A 276 -3.63 22.48 -93.67
N ASP A 277 -4.42 21.53 -93.18
CA ASP A 277 -5.65 21.80 -92.44
C ASP A 277 -5.41 22.71 -91.23
N GLU A 278 -6.28 23.71 -91.05
CA GLU A 278 -6.13 24.78 -90.07
C GLU A 278 -6.11 24.22 -88.63
N GLU A 279 -6.86 23.13 -88.40
CA GLU A 279 -6.89 22.41 -87.12
C GLU A 279 -5.53 21.76 -86.80
N SER A 280 -4.84 21.21 -87.81
CA SER A 280 -3.52 20.61 -87.63
C SER A 280 -2.45 21.66 -87.30
N LEU A 281 -2.54 22.84 -87.93
CA LEU A 281 -1.67 23.97 -87.62
C LEU A 281 -1.92 24.53 -86.22
N GLU A 282 -3.18 24.59 -85.77
CA GLU A 282 -3.52 25.03 -84.40
C GLU A 282 -2.95 24.07 -83.34
N ILE A 283 -3.02 22.76 -83.58
CA ILE A 283 -2.46 21.75 -82.68
C ILE A 283 -0.94 21.90 -82.59
N LEU A 284 -0.24 22.07 -83.71
CA LEU A 284 1.22 22.26 -83.71
C LEU A 284 1.62 23.55 -82.96
N LYS A 285 0.89 24.66 -83.14
CA LYS A 285 1.12 25.91 -82.40
C LYS A 285 0.93 25.72 -80.89
N LYS A 286 -0.05 24.92 -80.45
CA LYS A 286 -0.22 24.58 -79.01
C LYS A 286 0.91 23.70 -78.48
N VAL A 287 1.42 22.76 -79.27
CA VAL A 287 2.57 21.91 -78.89
C VAL A 287 3.83 22.76 -78.73
N GLN A 288 4.09 23.70 -79.64
CA GLN A 288 5.21 24.63 -79.54
C GLN A 288 5.12 25.49 -78.27
N GLN A 289 3.99 26.14 -78.03
CA GLN A 289 3.77 26.97 -76.84
C GLN A 289 3.95 26.17 -75.54
N SER A 290 3.46 24.93 -75.51
CA SER A 290 3.64 24.03 -74.37
C SER A 290 5.11 23.68 -74.16
N GLY A 291 5.86 23.44 -75.24
CA GLY A 291 7.31 23.20 -75.21
C GLY A 291 8.10 24.38 -74.66
N GLU A 292 7.79 25.61 -75.10
CA GLU A 292 8.44 26.84 -74.63
C GLU A 292 8.16 27.11 -73.15
N LEU A 293 6.90 26.91 -72.71
CA LEU A 293 6.52 27.02 -71.31
C LEU A 293 7.30 26.03 -70.45
N MET A 294 7.42 24.78 -70.90
CA MET A 294 8.18 23.75 -70.18
C MET A 294 9.68 24.04 -70.15
N GLY A 295 10.23 24.62 -71.21
CA GLY A 295 11.60 25.14 -71.26
C GLY A 295 11.85 26.25 -70.23
N SER A 296 10.95 27.22 -70.13
CA SER A 296 11.07 28.34 -69.17
C SER A 296 11.06 27.88 -67.71
N ILE A 297 10.25 26.86 -67.39
CA ILE A 297 10.17 26.27 -66.05
C ILE A 297 11.47 25.55 -65.69
N LEU A 298 12.08 24.86 -66.67
CA LEU A 298 13.37 24.17 -66.47
C LEU A 298 14.52 25.16 -66.27
N GLN A 299 14.54 26.26 -67.04
CA GLN A 299 15.58 27.28 -66.93
C GLN A 299 15.51 28.04 -65.59
N ASN A 300 14.32 28.39 -65.11
CA ASN A 300 14.12 28.99 -63.78
C ASN A 300 14.58 28.07 -62.63
N LYS A 301 14.45 26.75 -62.78
CA LYS A 301 14.94 25.78 -61.79
C LYS A 301 16.45 25.57 -61.81
N GLN A 302 17.13 25.75 -62.96
CA GLN A 302 18.60 25.67 -63.05
C GLN A 302 19.30 26.98 -62.66
N GLY A 303 18.68 28.15 -62.89
CA GLY A 303 19.26 29.46 -62.56
C GLY A 303 19.29 29.80 -61.07
N GLY A 304 18.49 29.12 -60.23
CA GLY A 304 18.41 29.37 -58.78
C GLY A 304 19.58 28.86 -57.94
N THR A 305 20.63 28.29 -58.53
CA THR A 305 21.76 27.69 -57.80
C THR A 305 23.12 28.36 -58.08
N GLN A 306 23.14 29.53 -58.73
CA GLN A 306 24.37 30.31 -58.97
C GLN A 306 24.37 31.72 -58.34
N GLY A 307 23.39 32.05 -57.50
CA GLY A 307 23.21 33.41 -56.95
C GLY A 307 23.78 33.70 -55.55
N ASP A 308 24.09 32.69 -54.74
CA ASP A 308 24.30 32.89 -53.29
C ASP A 308 25.76 32.74 -52.79
N ASP A 309 26.75 32.72 -53.67
CA ASP A 309 28.17 32.58 -53.27
C ASP A 309 29.08 33.77 -53.66
N GLN A 310 28.51 34.98 -53.72
CA GLN A 310 29.30 36.23 -53.86
C GLN A 310 29.01 37.31 -52.80
N SER A 311 28.24 37.03 -51.76
CA SER A 311 27.93 38.03 -50.72
C SER A 311 28.87 38.01 -49.49
N ASN A 312 29.89 37.14 -49.43
CA ASN A 312 30.72 37.00 -48.22
C ASN A 312 32.24 37.15 -48.44
N ARG A 313 32.64 38.04 -49.36
CA ARG A 313 34.03 38.49 -49.55
C ARG A 313 34.13 39.99 -49.86
N ARG A 314 33.49 40.83 -49.05
CA ARG A 314 33.80 42.27 -48.97
C ARG A 314 33.58 42.79 -47.55
N GLU A 315 34.33 42.24 -46.60
CA GLU A 315 34.77 42.98 -45.41
C GLU A 315 36.26 42.65 -45.19
N GLN A 316 37.10 43.40 -45.93
CA GLN A 316 38.45 43.79 -45.54
C GLN A 316 38.51 45.30 -45.69
#